data_AF-A0A1V2DUW6-F1
#
_entry.id   AF-A0A1V2DUW6-F1
#
_cell.length_a   1.000
_cell.length_b   1.000
_cell.length_c   1.000
_cell.angle_alpha   90.00
_cell.angle_beta   90.00
_cell.angle_gamma   90.00
#
_symmetry.space_group_name_H-M   'P 1'
#
loop_
_entity.id
_entity.type
_entity.pdbx_description
1 polymer ?
#
loop_
_entity_poly.entity_id
_entity_poly.type
_entity_poly.pdbx_seq_one_letter_code
_entity_poly.pdbx_strand_id
1 'polypeptide(L)'
;MEREFDVTYWLTLRNLARRDAPMAATAFGVSQSLAKAVAEATDNQIRQLVTEICTACTLRFDPQVVEGLLPSADLRKRRQGFFIKYQQCLSVGGNV
;
A
#
# COMPACT_ATOMS: atom_id res chain seq x y z
N MET A 1 -25.40 1.43 -3.71
CA MET A 1 -24.22 2.00 -4.36
C MET A 1 -23.09 1.02 -4.09
N GLU A 2 -22.70 0.24 -5.10
CA GLU A 2 -21.64 -0.77 -4.93
C GLU A 2 -20.32 -0.06 -4.61
N ARG A 3 -19.76 -0.36 -3.44
CA ARG A 3 -18.42 0.08 -3.06
C ARG A 3 -17.39 -0.85 -3.67
N GLU A 4 -17.41 -0.94 -5.00
CA GLU A 4 -16.55 -1.84 -5.77
C GLU A 4 -15.06 -1.60 -5.45
N PHE A 5 -14.69 -0.33 -5.24
CA PHE A 5 -13.36 0.05 -4.76
C PHE A 5 -13.01 -0.61 -3.42
N ASP A 6 -13.88 -0.47 -2.41
CA ASP A 6 -13.66 -1.03 -1.08
C ASP A 6 -13.52 -2.56 -1.14
N VAL A 7 -14.44 -3.23 -1.84
CA VAL A 7 -14.38 -4.69 -2.02
C VAL A 7 -13.07 -5.10 -2.67
N THR A 8 -12.66 -4.40 -3.72
CA THR A 8 -11.42 -4.68 -4.44
C THR A 8 -10.19 -4.46 -3.56
N TYR A 9 -10.17 -3.39 -2.76
CA TYR A 9 -9.10 -3.10 -1.82
C TYR A 9 -8.92 -4.24 -0.81
N TRP A 10 -10.00 -4.62 -0.11
CA TRP A 10 -9.93 -5.64 0.93
C TRP A 10 -9.65 -7.04 0.38
N LEU A 11 -10.20 -7.39 -0.78
CA LEU A 11 -9.88 -8.66 -1.45
C LEU A 11 -8.42 -8.72 -1.89
N THR A 12 -7.85 -7.60 -2.38
CA THR A 12 -6.44 -7.53 -2.78
C THR A 12 -5.52 -7.65 -1.56
N LEU A 13 -5.83 -6.94 -0.47
CA LEU A 13 -5.11 -7.06 0.80
C LEU A 13 -5.09 -8.51 1.27
N ARG A 14 -6.25 -9.17 1.31
CA ARG A 14 -6.37 -10.57 1.68
C ARG A 14 -5.54 -11.49 0.80
N ASN A 15 -5.64 -11.34 -0.52
CA ASN A 15 -4.94 -12.21 -1.46
C ASN A 15 -3.41 -12.13 -1.29
N LEU A 16 -2.88 -10.94 -1.00
CA LEU A 16 -1.48 -10.77 -0.67
C LEU A 16 -1.16 -11.32 0.72
N ALA A 17 -1.99 -11.03 1.73
CA ALA A 17 -1.77 -11.44 3.11
C ALA A 17 -1.80 -12.97 3.32
N ARG A 18 -2.58 -13.70 2.51
CA ARG A 18 -2.59 -15.18 2.49
C ARG A 18 -1.26 -15.78 2.02
N ARG A 19 -0.47 -15.03 1.26
CA ARG A 19 0.85 -15.45 0.78
C ARG A 19 1.94 -14.96 1.73
N ASP A 20 1.86 -13.69 2.14
CA ASP A 20 2.81 -13.04 3.02
C ASP A 20 2.13 -11.88 3.78
N ALA A 21 1.72 -12.14 5.02
CA ALA A 21 1.06 -11.15 5.86
C ALA A 21 1.96 -9.96 6.26
N PRO A 22 3.24 -10.15 6.66
CA PRO A 22 4.17 -9.03 6.87
C PRO A 22 4.35 -8.11 5.66
N MET A 23 4.49 -8.69 4.46
CA MET A 23 4.59 -7.92 3.22
C MET A 23 3.29 -7.17 2.95
N ALA A 24 2.15 -7.82 3.10
CA ALA A 24 0.84 -7.19 2.89
C ALA A 24 0.60 -6.01 3.83
N ALA A 25 0.95 -6.17 5.12
CA ALA A 25 0.87 -5.10 6.10
C ALA A 25 1.69 -3.87 5.67
N THR A 26 2.91 -4.09 5.21
CA THR A 26 3.80 -3.01 4.72
C THR A 26 3.28 -2.36 3.44
N ALA A 27 2.86 -3.17 2.47
CA ALA A 27 2.38 -2.71 1.18
C ALA A 27 1.12 -1.84 1.31
N PHE A 28 0.18 -2.26 2.16
CA PHE A 28 -1.10 -1.59 2.37
C PHE A 28 -1.07 -0.55 3.51
N GLY A 29 0.01 -0.50 4.30
CA GLY A 29 0.15 0.45 5.41
C GLY A 29 -0.79 0.15 6.58
N VAL A 30 -1.03 -1.14 6.85
CA VAL A 30 -1.90 -1.61 7.95
C VAL A 30 -1.10 -2.37 8.99
N SER A 31 -1.68 -2.63 10.16
CA SER A 31 -1.03 -3.45 11.18
C SER A 31 -0.88 -4.91 10.73
N GLN A 32 0.15 -5.59 11.24
CA GLN A 32 0.32 -7.03 10.97
C GLN A 32 -0.84 -7.87 11.51
N SER A 33 -1.44 -7.46 12.63
CA SER A 33 -2.62 -8.13 13.18
C SER A 33 -3.81 -8.04 12.23
N LEU A 34 -4.04 -6.86 11.63
CA LEU A 34 -5.11 -6.69 10.63
C LEU A 34 -4.84 -7.52 9.37
N ALA A 35 -3.60 -7.49 8.86
CA ALA A 35 -3.25 -8.29 7.68
C ALA A 35 -3.48 -9.80 7.93
N LYS A 36 -3.13 -10.31 9.11
CA LYS A 36 -3.39 -11.70 9.51
C LYS A 36 -4.89 -12.01 9.60
N ALA A 37 -5.66 -11.17 10.28
CA ALA A 37 -7.11 -11.35 10.39
C ALA A 37 -7.81 -11.34 9.02
N VAL A 38 -7.38 -10.44 8.14
CA VAL A 38 -7.91 -10.33 6.77
C VAL A 38 -7.52 -11.55 5.93
N ALA A 39 -6.33 -12.13 6.12
CA ALA A 39 -5.91 -13.35 5.42
C ALA A 39 -6.82 -14.55 5.70
N GLU A 40 -7.40 -14.62 6.91
CA GLU A 40 -8.32 -15.68 7.34
C GLU A 40 -9.77 -15.44 6.91
N ALA A 41 -10.12 -14.23 6.47
CA ALA A 41 -11.48 -13.85 6.11
C ALA A 41 -11.94 -14.46 4.77
N THR A 42 -13.17 -14.97 4.74
CA THR A 42 -13.84 -15.44 3.52
C THR A 42 -14.31 -14.29 2.64
N ASP A 43 -14.62 -14.58 1.36
CA ASP A 43 -15.11 -13.55 0.42
C ASP A 43 -16.40 -12.91 0.93
N ASN A 44 -17.29 -13.71 1.52
CA ASN A 44 -18.54 -13.22 2.08
C ASN A 44 -18.30 -12.29 3.28
N GLN A 45 -17.36 -12.64 4.16
CA GLN A 45 -16.99 -11.78 5.29
C GLN A 45 -16.38 -10.45 4.83
N ILE A 46 -15.52 -10.46 3.80
CA ILE A 46 -14.98 -9.23 3.21
C ILE A 46 -16.10 -8.38 2.60
N ARG A 47 -17.02 -8.99 1.85
CA ARG A 47 -18.14 -8.28 1.22
C ARG A 47 -19.09 -7.69 2.28
N GLN A 48 -19.36 -8.43 3.35
CA GLN A 48 -20.17 -7.94 4.47
C GLN A 48 -19.46 -6.81 5.23
N LEU A 49 -18.15 -6.95 5.50
CA LEU A 49 -17.33 -5.89 6.12
C LEU A 49 -17.50 -4.56 5.37
N VAL A 50 -17.39 -4.59 4.05
CA VAL A 50 -17.53 -3.38 3.21
C VAL A 50 -18.94 -2.77 3.24
N THR A 51 -19.97 -3.53 3.62
CA THR A 51 -21.31 -2.93 3.86
C THR A 51 -21.36 -2.12 5.14
N GLU A 52 -20.52 -2.45 6.13
CA GLU A 52 -20.53 -1.86 7.46
C GLU A 52 -19.46 -0.78 7.65
N ILE A 53 -18.32 -0.88 6.95
CA ILE A 53 -17.19 0.06 7.07
C ILE A 53 -16.90 0.81 5.78
N CYS A 54 -16.62 2.11 5.87
CA CYS A 54 -16.10 2.90 4.76
C CYS A 54 -14.57 2.86 4.78
N THR A 55 -13.93 2.41 3.70
CA THR A 55 -12.46 2.37 3.65
C THR A 55 -11.93 3.79 3.43
N ALA A 56 -11.39 4.39 4.49
CA ALA A 56 -10.70 5.66 4.39
C ALA A 56 -9.23 5.41 3.98
N CYS A 57 -8.85 5.94 2.82
CA CYS A 57 -7.48 5.88 2.32
C CYS A 57 -6.92 7.30 2.21
N THR A 58 -5.67 7.49 2.62
CA THR A 58 -4.93 8.75 2.46
C THR A 58 -3.60 8.49 1.76
N LEU A 59 -3.02 9.54 1.18
CA LEU A 59 -1.66 9.46 0.63
C LEU A 59 -0.67 9.25 1.78
N ARG A 60 0.18 8.23 1.64
CA ARG A 60 1.27 7.96 2.59
C ARG A 60 2.46 8.90 2.44
N PHE A 61 2.46 9.69 1.38
CA PHE A 61 3.48 10.67 1.07
C PHE A 61 2.86 12.05 1.11
N ASP A 62 3.68 13.03 1.50
CA ASP A 62 3.32 14.44 1.41
C ASP A 62 2.85 14.77 -0.02
N PRO A 63 1.71 15.45 -0.20
CA PRO A 63 1.20 15.83 -1.52
C PRO A 63 2.25 16.52 -2.41
N GLN A 64 3.14 17.33 -1.85
CA GLN A 64 4.21 17.99 -2.60
C GLN A 64 5.22 16.99 -3.19
N VAL A 65 5.49 15.89 -2.48
CA VAL A 65 6.33 14.80 -2.98
C VAL A 65 5.61 14.06 -4.10
N VAL A 66 4.29 13.84 -3.97
CA VAL A 66 3.49 13.15 -4.99
C VAL A 66 3.37 13.98 -6.27
N GLU A 67 3.11 15.28 -6.16
CA GLU A 67 3.13 16.21 -7.30
C GLU A 67 4.49 16.18 -8.02
N GLY A 68 5.58 16.16 -7.24
CA GLY A 68 6.94 15.95 -7.71
C GLY A 68 7.22 14.56 -8.30
N LEU A 69 6.27 13.61 -8.30
CA LEU A 69 6.32 12.27 -8.92
C LEU A 69 5.32 12.07 -10.09
N LEU A 70 4.31 12.95 -10.23
CA LEU A 70 3.34 12.90 -11.32
C LEU A 70 3.93 13.35 -12.68
N PRO A 71 3.51 12.76 -13.81
CA PRO A 71 4.18 12.90 -15.11
C PRO A 71 3.81 14.19 -15.85
N SER A 72 4.08 15.35 -15.27
CA SER A 72 4.13 16.63 -15.99
C SER A 72 5.60 16.98 -16.28
N ALA A 73 6.03 16.67 -17.51
CA ALA A 73 7.31 17.00 -18.14
C ALA A 73 8.63 16.45 -17.50
N ASP A 74 9.34 15.66 -18.32
CA ASP A 74 10.75 15.26 -18.21
C ASP A 74 11.13 14.09 -17.28
N LEU A 75 10.76 12.88 -17.70
CA LEU A 75 11.00 11.59 -17.04
C LEU A 75 12.49 11.20 -16.89
N ARG A 76 13.41 11.77 -17.69
CA ARG A 76 14.83 11.37 -17.71
C ARG A 76 15.62 11.86 -16.48
N LYS A 77 15.38 13.08 -16.02
CA LYS A 77 16.04 13.64 -14.81
C LYS A 77 15.55 12.96 -13.52
N ARG A 78 14.32 12.44 -13.52
CA ARG A 78 13.63 11.90 -12.33
C ARG A 78 14.03 10.47 -11.97
N ARG A 79 14.35 9.63 -12.95
CA ARG A 79 14.92 8.29 -12.69
C ARG A 79 16.23 8.38 -11.90
N GLN A 80 17.06 9.37 -12.20
CA GLN A 80 18.32 9.59 -11.49
C GLN A 80 18.07 10.00 -10.03
N GLY A 81 17.14 10.93 -9.77
CA GLY A 81 16.82 11.37 -8.41
C GLY A 81 16.20 10.29 -7.53
N PHE A 82 15.27 9.50 -8.10
CA PHE A 82 14.68 8.35 -7.38
C PHE A 82 15.74 7.29 -7.07
N PHE A 83 16.60 6.97 -8.04
CA PHE A 83 17.67 5.98 -7.87
C PHE A 83 18.69 6.41 -6.81
N ILE A 84 19.08 7.69 -6.78
CA ILE A 84 20.00 8.23 -5.74
C ILE A 84 19.38 8.13 -4.35
N LYS A 85 18.11 8.54 -4.18
CA LYS A 85 17.42 8.45 -2.88
C LYS A 85 17.24 7.01 -2.43
N TYR A 86 16.91 6.11 -3.37
CA TYR A 86 16.84 4.67 -3.11
C TYR A 86 18.19 4.10 -2.65
N GLN A 87 19.30 4.44 -3.33
CA GLN A 87 20.64 4.02 -2.92
C GLN A 87 21.01 4.56 -1.53
N GLN A 88 20.71 5.83 -1.23
CA GLN A 88 20.99 6.42 0.09
C GLN A 88 20.24 5.70 1.22
N CYS A 89 18.97 5.33 1.01
CA CYS A 89 18.21 4.55 1.98
C CYS A 89 18.79 3.14 2.22
N LEU A 90 19.46 2.56 1.21
CA LEU A 90 20.15 1.27 1.35
C LEU A 90 21.53 1.40 2.01
N SER A 91 22.23 2.52 1.82
CA SER A 91 23.58 2.74 2.37
C SER A 91 23.63 3.07 3.86
N VAL A 92 22.54 3.57 4.45
CA VAL A 92 22.49 3.94 5.90
C VAL A 92 22.45 2.69 6.81
N GLY A 93 22.31 1.48 6.25
CA GLY A 93 22.36 0.21 6.98
C GLY A 93 23.75 -0.42 7.13
N GLY A 94 24.82 0.26 6.74
CA GLY A 94 26.19 -0.27 6.81
C GLY A 94 27.12 0.59 7.63
N ASN A 95 27.16 0.38 8.95
CA ASN A 95 28.40 0.25 9.73
C ASN A 95 28.08 -0.11 11.20
N VAL A 96 28.37 -1.38 11.51
CA VAL A 96 28.92 -1.83 12.79
C VAL A 96 30.38 -1.37 12.85
#